data_AF-A0A936SD91-F1
#
_entry.id   AF-A0A936SD91-F1
#
_cell.length_a   1.000
_cell.length_b   1.000
_cell.length_c   1.000
_cell.angle_alpha   90.00
_cell.angle_beta   90.00
_cell.angle_gamma   90.00
#
_symmetry.space_group_name_H-M   'P 1'
#
loop_
_entity.id
_entity.type
_entity.pdbx_description
1 polymer ?
#
loop_
_entity_poly.entity_id
_entity_poly.type
_entity_poly.pdbx_seq_one_letter_code
_entity_poly.pdbx_strand_id
1 'polypeptide(L)'
;MLKPAGKDPKTGSINIFLDLNAPTDEGDFGMYDLLLGTLTTFKDEKDKNKTENQIFVDAVGTVIGLLSEDKKLKSTFIGKEYVPFLTQLKKNGHLESFGYMVLYISGKEDAMKWLDANNVKFGAFLEWAKAYQPAK
;
A
#
# COMPACT_ATOMS: atom_id res chain seq x y z
N MET A 1 12.20 -12.75 12.62
CA MET A 1 12.84 -11.51 13.12
C MET A 1 13.91 -11.10 12.13
N LEU A 2 13.88 -9.88 11.59
CA LEU A 2 14.91 -9.39 10.67
C LEU A 2 16.24 -9.28 11.42
N LYS A 3 17.31 -9.87 10.86
CA LYS A 3 18.66 -9.58 11.34
C LYS A 3 19.09 -8.22 10.80
N PRO A 4 19.76 -7.36 11.59
CA PRO A 4 20.24 -6.08 11.10
C PRO A 4 21.20 -6.29 9.92
N ALA A 5 21.18 -5.33 8.99
CA ALA A 5 22.04 -5.38 7.80
C ALA A 5 23.52 -5.44 8.22
N GLY A 6 24.23 -6.44 7.69
CA GLY A 6 25.66 -6.62 7.93
C GLY A 6 26.46 -5.95 6.83
N LYS A 7 27.35 -5.00 7.20
CA LYS A 7 28.32 -4.43 6.27
C LYS A 7 29.53 -5.36 6.18
N ASP A 8 29.86 -5.85 4.99
CA ASP A 8 31.09 -6.60 4.77
C ASP A 8 32.29 -5.64 4.92
N PRO A 9 33.18 -5.84 5.91
CA PRO A 9 34.31 -4.95 6.15
C PRO A 9 35.34 -4.95 5.01
N LYS A 10 35.34 -5.97 4.13
CA LYS A 10 36.32 -6.12 3.05
C LYS A 10 35.85 -5.56 1.73
N THR A 11 34.55 -5.66 1.43
CA THR A 11 33.99 -5.27 0.13
C THR A 11 33.07 -4.07 0.20
N GLY A 12 32.67 -3.63 1.41
CA GLY A 12 31.72 -2.52 1.60
C GLY A 12 30.28 -2.85 1.20
N SER A 13 30.01 -4.10 0.79
CA SER A 13 28.68 -4.55 0.40
C SER A 13 27.73 -4.64 1.61
N ILE A 14 26.48 -4.24 1.41
CA ILE A 14 25.40 -4.35 2.41
C ILE A 14 24.69 -5.67 2.15
N ASN A 15 24.81 -6.62 3.09
CA ASN A 15 24.09 -7.87 3.03
C ASN A 15 22.77 -7.74 3.81
N ILE A 16 21.65 -7.79 3.08
CA ILE A 16 20.30 -7.80 3.66
C ILE A 16 19.90 -9.27 3.84
N PHE A 17 19.70 -9.68 5.09
CA PHE A 17 19.25 -11.03 5.42
C PHE A 17 17.72 -11.07 5.47
N LEU A 18 17.12 -11.59 4.40
CA LEU A 18 15.69 -11.89 4.34
C LEU A 18 15.47 -13.32 4.86
N ASP A 19 14.77 -13.44 5.99
CA ASP A 19 14.32 -14.73 6.50
C ASP A 19 12.94 -15.04 5.90
N LEU A 20 12.92 -15.80 4.81
CA LEU A 20 11.70 -16.19 4.10
C LEU A 20 10.89 -17.28 4.83
N ASN A 21 11.38 -17.79 5.97
CA ASN A 21 10.73 -18.82 6.76
C ASN A 21 10.18 -18.30 8.10
N ALA A 22 10.16 -16.97 8.31
CA ALA A 22 9.52 -16.39 9.48
C ALA A 22 8.04 -16.79 9.53
N PRO A 23 7.43 -16.98 10.71
CA PRO A 23 6.00 -17.26 10.82
C PRO A 23 5.19 -16.17 10.09
N THR A 24 4.41 -16.59 9.09
CA THR A 24 3.59 -15.71 8.24
C THR A 24 2.12 -15.81 8.62
N ASP A 25 1.82 -16.03 9.91
CA ASP A 25 0.46 -16.15 10.43
C ASP A 25 -0.39 -14.89 10.13
N GLU A 26 0.28 -13.75 9.93
CA GLU A 26 -0.33 -12.48 9.49
C GLU A 26 -0.33 -12.32 7.95
N GLY A 27 0.53 -13.03 7.21
CA GLY A 27 0.68 -12.96 5.75
C GLY A 27 2.13 -12.73 5.30
N ASP A 28 2.44 -13.14 4.07
CA ASP A 28 3.71 -12.82 3.40
C ASP A 28 3.51 -11.60 2.48
N PHE A 29 4.13 -10.47 2.86
CA PHE A 29 4.01 -9.21 2.14
C PHE A 29 5.20 -8.89 1.23
N GLY A 30 6.26 -9.72 1.23
CA GLY A 30 7.53 -9.39 0.58
C GLY A 30 7.40 -9.14 -0.94
N MET A 31 6.55 -9.93 -1.60
CA MET A 31 6.25 -9.72 -3.03
C MET A 31 5.54 -8.39 -3.29
N TYR A 32 4.63 -7.99 -2.40
CA TYR A 32 3.83 -6.77 -2.56
C TYR A 32 4.67 -5.52 -2.31
N ASP A 33 5.57 -5.57 -1.32
CA ASP A 33 6.51 -4.48 -1.04
C ASP A 33 7.47 -4.27 -2.23
N LEU A 34 8.03 -5.36 -2.76
CA LEU A 34 8.87 -5.31 -3.96
C LEU A 34 8.10 -4.73 -5.15
N LEU A 35 6.87 -5.19 -5.36
CA LEU A 35 6.04 -4.70 -6.45
C LEU A 35 5.69 -3.22 -6.29
N LEU A 36 5.30 -2.79 -5.08
CA LEU A 36 4.99 -1.39 -4.79
C LEU A 36 6.18 -0.50 -5.10
N GLY A 37 7.36 -0.85 -4.58
CA GLY A 37 8.60 -0.11 -4.85
C GLY A 37 8.97 -0.08 -6.34
N THR A 38 8.72 -1.18 -7.06
CA THR A 38 8.90 -1.25 -8.52
C THR A 38 7.95 -0.29 -9.24
N LEU A 39 6.65 -0.37 -8.97
CA LEU A 39 5.62 0.45 -9.63
C LEU A 39 5.79 1.95 -9.35
N THR A 40 6.32 2.32 -8.18
CA THR A 40 6.57 3.73 -7.86
C THR A 40 7.87 4.27 -8.47
N THR A 41 8.82 3.39 -8.80
CA THR A 41 10.15 3.76 -9.34
C THR A 41 10.15 3.79 -10.86
N PHE A 42 9.57 2.76 -11.49
CA PHE A 42 9.55 2.60 -12.94
C PHE A 42 8.31 3.28 -13.52
N LYS A 43 8.52 4.38 -14.24
CA LYS A 43 7.45 5.13 -14.90
C LYS A 43 7.26 4.63 -16.32
N ASP A 44 6.06 4.21 -16.66
CA ASP A 44 5.69 3.81 -18.02
C ASP A 44 5.19 5.01 -18.83
N GLU A 45 4.93 4.82 -20.13
CA GLU A 45 4.38 5.89 -20.99
C GLU A 45 3.06 6.46 -20.50
N LYS A 46 2.24 5.63 -19.82
CA LYS A 46 0.96 6.02 -19.20
C LYS A 46 1.12 6.99 -18.01
N ASP A 47 2.34 7.14 -17.50
CA ASP A 47 2.65 7.94 -16.31
C ASP A 47 3.32 9.28 -16.65
N LYS A 48 3.55 9.57 -17.95
CA LYS A 48 4.21 10.81 -18.42
C LYS A 48 3.57 12.10 -17.90
N ASN A 49 2.27 12.08 -17.63
CA ASN A 49 1.50 13.24 -17.15
C ASN A 49 1.08 13.15 -15.68
N LYS A 50 1.54 12.13 -14.95
CA LYS A 50 1.14 11.92 -13.55
C LYS A 50 2.17 12.46 -12.58
N THR A 51 1.67 12.99 -11.46
CA THR A 51 2.52 13.31 -10.31
C THR A 51 2.98 12.03 -9.62
N GLU A 52 4.05 12.11 -8.82
CA GLU A 52 4.50 10.98 -8.00
C GLU A 52 3.40 10.47 -7.06
N ASN A 53 2.55 11.37 -6.55
CA ASN A 53 1.47 11.00 -5.64
C ASN A 53 0.39 10.22 -6.39
N GLN A 54 0.08 10.58 -7.63
CA GLN A 54 -0.82 9.83 -8.50
C GLN A 54 -0.25 8.45 -8.86
N ILE A 55 1.04 8.38 -9.17
CA ILE A 55 1.74 7.10 -9.43
C ILE A 55 1.66 6.20 -8.19
N PHE A 56 1.88 6.76 -6.99
CA PHE A 56 1.74 6.04 -5.74
C PHE A 56 0.31 5.50 -5.53
N VAL A 57 -0.72 6.35 -5.72
CA VAL A 57 -2.13 5.94 -5.61
C VAL A 57 -2.45 4.79 -6.55
N ASP A 58 -1.97 4.85 -7.80
CA ASP A 58 -2.17 3.78 -8.79
C ASP A 58 -1.44 2.48 -8.41
N ALA A 59 -0.23 2.60 -7.87
CA ALA A 59 0.56 1.47 -7.39
C ALA A 59 -0.14 0.78 -6.20
N VAL A 60 -0.63 1.56 -5.22
CA VAL A 60 -1.46 1.05 -4.11
C VAL A 60 -2.72 0.37 -4.64
N GLY A 61 -3.39 0.95 -5.63
CA GLY A 61 -4.56 0.35 -6.27
C GLY A 61 -4.26 -1.00 -6.93
N THR A 62 -3.09 -1.14 -7.53
CA THR A 62 -2.61 -2.39 -8.12
C THR A 62 -2.35 -3.44 -7.05
N VAL A 63 -1.63 -3.08 -5.99
CA VAL A 63 -1.34 -3.95 -4.84
C VAL A 63 -2.63 -4.43 -4.18
N ILE A 64 -3.59 -3.55 -3.89
CA ILE A 64 -4.90 -3.92 -3.34
C ILE A 64 -5.63 -4.93 -4.23
N GLY A 65 -5.52 -4.77 -5.56
CA GLY A 65 -6.08 -5.73 -6.51
C GLY A 65 -5.51 -7.14 -6.30
N LEU A 66 -4.19 -7.25 -6.24
CA LEU A 66 -3.51 -8.53 -6.03
C LEU A 66 -3.78 -9.13 -4.66
N LEU A 67 -3.76 -8.31 -3.60
CA LEU A 67 -4.14 -8.75 -2.24
C LEU A 67 -5.56 -9.33 -2.22
N SER A 68 -6.48 -8.75 -2.99
CA SER A 68 -7.86 -9.22 -3.09
C SER A 68 -8.02 -10.55 -3.85
N GLU A 69 -7.00 -11.00 -4.56
CA GLU A 69 -7.00 -12.25 -5.33
C GLU A 69 -6.18 -13.36 -4.67
N ASP A 70 -5.25 -13.00 -3.77
CA ASP A 70 -4.38 -13.96 -3.08
C ASP A 70 -5.14 -14.84 -2.08
N LYS A 71 -5.31 -16.11 -2.46
CA LYS A 71 -5.99 -17.12 -1.65
C LYS A 71 -5.22 -17.48 -0.38
N LYS A 72 -3.88 -17.42 -0.39
CA LYS A 72 -3.07 -17.72 0.79
C LYS A 72 -3.23 -16.61 1.81
N LEU A 73 -3.11 -15.36 1.35
CA LEU A 73 -3.30 -14.20 2.21
C LEU A 73 -4.71 -14.17 2.80
N LYS A 74 -5.75 -14.44 2.02
CA LYS A 74 -7.15 -14.52 2.52
C LYS A 74 -7.36 -15.49 3.69
N SER A 75 -6.47 -16.46 3.89
CA SER A 75 -6.57 -17.40 5.00
C SER A 75 -5.98 -16.85 6.32
N THR A 76 -5.14 -15.83 6.24
CA THR A 76 -4.48 -15.18 7.38
C THR A 76 -5.41 -14.21 8.08
N PHE A 77 -5.00 -13.74 9.28
CA PHE A 77 -5.73 -12.69 9.99
C PHE A 77 -5.86 -11.42 9.14
N ILE A 78 -4.78 -10.96 8.51
CA ILE A 78 -4.80 -9.73 7.71
C ILE A 78 -5.72 -9.88 6.49
N GLY A 79 -5.69 -11.04 5.84
CA GLY A 79 -6.58 -11.32 4.71
C GLY A 79 -8.06 -11.38 5.06
N LYS A 80 -8.41 -11.75 6.29
CA LYS A 80 -9.80 -11.79 6.76
C LYS A 80 -10.29 -10.42 7.22
N GLU A 81 -9.46 -9.68 7.93
CA GLU A 81 -9.89 -8.43 8.56
C GLU A 81 -9.71 -7.19 7.66
N TYR A 82 -8.57 -7.08 6.95
CA TYR A 82 -8.20 -5.84 6.25
C TYR A 82 -8.41 -5.89 4.74
N VAL A 83 -8.16 -7.03 4.09
CA VAL A 83 -8.33 -7.15 2.63
C VAL A 83 -9.77 -6.87 2.18
N PRO A 84 -10.84 -7.27 2.91
CA PRO A 84 -12.21 -6.90 2.53
C PRO A 84 -12.43 -5.39 2.54
N PHE A 85 -11.91 -4.68 3.55
CA PHE A 85 -11.98 -3.23 3.63
C PHE A 85 -11.29 -2.57 2.44
N LEU A 86 -10.04 -2.95 2.15
CA LEU A 86 -9.26 -2.39 1.03
C LEU A 86 -9.94 -2.68 -0.33
N THR A 87 -10.51 -3.87 -0.48
CA THR A 87 -11.28 -4.26 -1.67
C THR A 87 -12.50 -3.36 -1.86
N GLN A 88 -13.26 -3.12 -0.78
CA GLN A 88 -14.45 -2.28 -0.83
C GLN A 88 -14.10 -0.81 -1.00
N LEU A 89 -13.01 -0.35 -0.39
CA LEU A 89 -12.47 1.00 -0.56
C LEU A 89 -12.20 1.30 -2.03
N LYS A 90 -11.52 0.37 -2.73
CA LYS A 90 -11.27 0.48 -4.18
C LYS A 90 -12.57 0.45 -4.98
N LYS A 91 -13.49 -0.47 -4.68
CA LYS A 91 -14.78 -0.61 -5.38
C LYS A 91 -15.68 0.62 -5.24
N ASN A 92 -15.66 1.29 -4.09
CA ASN A 92 -16.47 2.48 -3.82
C ASN A 92 -15.78 3.79 -4.27
N GLY A 93 -14.65 3.72 -4.97
CA GLY A 93 -13.99 4.90 -5.54
C GLY A 93 -13.20 5.75 -4.52
N HIS A 94 -12.92 5.21 -3.34
CA HIS A 94 -12.21 5.92 -2.27
C HIS A 94 -10.68 5.76 -2.31
N LEU A 95 -10.15 5.05 -3.32
CA LEU A 95 -8.72 4.75 -3.45
C LEU A 95 -7.84 6.00 -3.44
N GLU A 96 -8.23 7.04 -4.17
CA GLU A 96 -7.43 8.26 -4.27
C GLU A 96 -7.35 9.00 -2.94
N SER A 97 -8.49 9.20 -2.27
CA SER A 97 -8.56 9.82 -0.95
C SER A 97 -7.76 9.05 0.10
N PHE A 98 -7.80 7.72 0.05
CA PHE A 98 -6.99 6.87 0.90
C PHE A 98 -5.49 7.01 0.61
N GLY A 99 -5.07 6.97 -0.66
CA GLY A 99 -3.66 7.08 -1.01
C GLY A 99 -3.06 8.44 -0.62
N TYR A 100 -3.80 9.54 -0.81
CA TYR A 100 -3.36 10.86 -0.33
C TYR A 100 -3.34 10.97 1.20
N MET A 101 -4.27 10.32 1.92
CA MET A 101 -4.19 10.23 3.38
C MET A 101 -2.92 9.49 3.83
N VAL A 102 -2.59 8.35 3.20
CA VAL A 102 -1.36 7.59 3.50
C VAL A 102 -0.12 8.43 3.26
N LEU A 103 -0.05 9.15 2.12
CA LEU A 103 1.06 10.05 1.80
C LEU A 103 1.22 11.16 2.83
N TYR A 104 0.10 11.76 3.26
CA TYR A 104 0.12 12.79 4.30
C TYR A 104 0.66 12.24 5.62
N ILE A 105 0.16 11.08 6.07
CA ILE A 105 0.63 10.42 7.31
C ILE A 105 2.10 10.00 7.19
N SER A 106 2.59 9.67 5.99
CA SER A 106 4.01 9.37 5.74
C SER A 106 4.90 10.61 5.60
N GLY A 107 4.37 11.82 5.81
CA GLY A 107 5.14 13.07 5.82
C GLY A 107 5.25 13.80 4.47
N LYS A 108 4.49 13.41 3.43
CA LYS A 108 4.41 14.20 2.19
C LYS A 108 3.43 15.36 2.39
N GLU A 109 3.98 16.54 2.69
CA GLU A 109 3.20 17.76 2.99
C GLU A 109 2.31 18.23 1.80
N ASP A 110 2.74 17.98 0.57
CA ASP A 110 1.97 18.30 -0.64
C ASP A 110 0.68 17.46 -0.77
N ALA A 111 0.61 16.31 -0.10
CA ALA A 111 -0.62 15.53 -0.02
C ALA A 111 -1.72 16.26 0.75
N MET A 112 -1.38 17.07 1.75
CA MET A 112 -2.36 17.88 2.48
C MET A 112 -3.06 18.89 1.56
N LYS A 113 -2.31 19.51 0.65
CA LYS A 113 -2.89 20.46 -0.33
C LYS A 113 -3.94 19.79 -1.21
N TRP A 114 -3.70 18.54 -1.61
CA TRP A 114 -4.67 17.78 -2.38
C TRP A 114 -5.90 17.43 -1.53
N LEU A 115 -5.71 16.99 -0.27
CA LEU A 115 -6.79 16.67 0.65
C LEU A 115 -7.70 17.88 0.91
N ASP A 116 -7.13 19.07 1.12
CA ASP A 116 -7.88 20.31 1.31
C ASP A 116 -8.65 20.70 0.05
N ALA A 117 -8.02 20.63 -1.12
CA ALA A 117 -8.66 20.93 -2.40
C ALA A 117 -9.77 19.93 -2.78
N ASN A 118 -9.74 18.73 -2.20
CA ASN A 118 -10.69 17.64 -2.45
C ASN A 118 -11.49 17.28 -1.20
N ASN A 119 -11.69 18.23 -0.28
CA ASN A 119 -12.32 18.03 1.02
C ASN A 119 -13.69 17.32 0.96
N VAL A 120 -14.51 17.57 -0.06
CA VAL A 120 -15.80 16.87 -0.27
C VAL A 120 -15.58 15.38 -0.55
N LYS A 121 -14.65 15.07 -1.47
CA LYS A 121 -14.30 13.69 -1.82
C LYS A 121 -13.65 12.96 -0.65
N PHE A 122 -12.77 13.66 0.07
CA PHE A 122 -12.13 13.14 1.28
C PHE A 122 -13.14 12.92 2.41
N GLY A 123 -14.07 13.85 2.62
CA GLY A 123 -15.16 13.73 3.59
C GLY A 123 -16.03 12.51 3.30
N ALA A 124 -16.45 12.31 2.05
CA ALA A 124 -17.20 11.13 1.64
C ALA A 124 -16.45 9.82 1.93
N PHE A 125 -15.13 9.79 1.71
CA PHE A 125 -14.29 8.66 2.11
C PHE A 125 -14.30 8.43 3.63
N LEU A 126 -14.14 9.49 4.44
CA LEU A 126 -14.14 9.37 5.91
C LEU A 126 -15.49 8.89 6.44
N GLU A 127 -16.60 9.38 5.90
CA GLU A 127 -17.94 8.95 6.27
C GLU A 127 -18.18 7.48 5.92
N TRP A 128 -17.82 7.08 4.69
CA TRP A 128 -17.89 5.68 4.28
C TRP A 128 -17.02 4.78 5.16
N ALA A 129 -15.78 5.18 5.43
CA ALA A 129 -14.84 4.38 6.22
C ALA A 129 -15.33 4.20 7.67
N LYS A 130 -15.97 5.22 8.26
CA LYS A 130 -16.59 5.12 9.59
C LYS A 130 -17.83 4.22 9.60
N ALA A 131 -18.62 4.26 8.54
CA ALA A 131 -19.83 3.45 8.42
C ALA A 131 -19.56 2.00 7.96
N TYR A 132 -18.34 1.72 7.47
CA TYR A 132 -17.98 0.40 6.97
C TYR A 132 -18.17 -0.67 8.05
N GLN A 133 -18.86 -1.73 7.67
CA GLN A 133 -18.99 -2.95 8.45
C GLN A 133 -18.48 -4.10 7.58
N PRO A 134 -17.52 -4.90 8.04
CA PRO A 134 -17.11 -6.09 7.30
C PRO A 134 -18.32 -7.00 7.11
N ALA A 135 -18.41 -7.63 5.94
CA ALA A 135 -19.43 -8.64 5.69
C ALA A 135 -19.27 -9.77 6.72
N LYS A 136 -20.36 -10.10 7.42
CA LYS A 136 -20.41 -11.21 8.38
C LYS A 136 -20.30 -12.56 7.67
#